data_AF-A0A8J7N330-F1
#
_entry.id   AF-A0A8J7N330-F1
#
_cell.length_a   1.000
_cell.length_b   1.000
_cell.length_c   1.000
_cell.angle_alpha   90.00
_cell.angle_beta   90.00
_cell.angle_gamma   90.00
#
_symmetry.space_group_name_H-M   'P 1'
#
loop_
_entity.id
_entity.type
_entity.pdbx_description
1 polymer ?
#
loop_
_entity_poly.entity_id
_entity_poly.type
_entity_poly.pdbx_seq_one_letter_code
_entity_poly.pdbx_strand_id
1 'polypeptide(L)'
;MSPSRQFGCGPKRYREILERLKANGAEITAGPLITIPPAIHSFYFFDPNGTRLEVVSDLDGDEDDLQVLRSCAMDEPAMRRELKLICDDAAWIDEMILHMPR
;
A
#
# COMPACT_ATOMS: atom_id res chain seq x y z
N MET A 1 14.14 19.57 -3.48
CA MET A 1 13.25 18.41 -3.34
C MET A 1 12.08 18.86 -2.48
N SER A 2 10.85 18.91 -3.01
CA SER A 2 9.69 19.29 -2.20
C SER A 2 9.38 18.18 -1.18
N PRO A 3 9.00 18.51 0.06
CA PRO A 3 8.64 17.51 1.04
C PRO A 3 7.46 16.67 0.55
N SER A 4 7.53 15.34 0.76
CA SER A 4 6.42 14.41 0.53
C SER A 4 6.01 13.75 1.84
N ARG A 5 4.71 13.60 2.07
CA ARG A 5 4.17 12.89 3.25
C ARG A 5 3.15 11.86 2.82
N GLN A 6 3.08 10.75 3.54
CA GLN A 6 2.14 9.66 3.30
C GLN A 6 1.27 9.46 4.53
N PHE A 7 -0.03 9.23 4.31
CA PHE A 7 -0.99 8.92 5.36
C PHE A 7 -1.70 7.60 5.04
N GLY A 8 -1.65 6.66 5.97
CA GLY A 8 -2.47 5.45 5.94
C GLY A 8 -3.84 5.69 6.56
N CYS A 9 -4.89 5.16 5.96
CA CYS A 9 -6.24 5.20 6.50
C CYS A 9 -7.07 3.99 6.03
N GLY A 10 -8.24 3.81 6.63
CA GLY A 10 -9.16 2.74 6.27
C GLY A 10 -9.94 3.04 4.98
N PRO A 11 -10.57 2.02 4.37
CA PRO A 11 -11.25 2.13 3.09
C PRO A 11 -12.40 3.15 3.02
N LYS A 12 -13.12 3.40 4.12
CA LYS A 12 -14.17 4.43 4.18
C LYS A 12 -13.52 5.81 4.20
N ARG A 13 -12.53 6.01 5.09
CA ARG A 13 -11.81 7.29 5.18
C ARG A 13 -11.11 7.65 3.88
N TYR A 14 -10.52 6.67 3.19
CA TYR A 14 -9.90 6.87 1.88
C TYR A 14 -10.86 7.50 0.87
N ARG A 15 -12.06 6.91 0.74
CA ARG A 15 -13.10 7.40 -0.19
C ARG A 15 -13.61 8.79 0.23
N GLU A 16 -13.86 8.98 1.52
CA GLU A 16 -14.31 10.26 2.06
C GLU A 16 -13.31 11.39 1.81
N ILE A 17 -12.01 11.15 2.04
CA ILE A 17 -10.96 12.15 1.80
C ILE A 17 -10.93 12.49 0.30
N LEU A 18 -10.93 11.48 -0.57
CA LEU A 18 -10.91 11.68 -2.01
C LEU A 18 -12.10 12.53 -2.50
N GLU A 19 -13.31 12.24 -2.00
CA GLU A 19 -14.52 12.99 -2.33
C GLU A 19 -14.45 14.43 -1.82
N ARG A 20 -14.03 14.64 -0.57
CA ARG A 20 -13.91 15.98 0.02
C ARG A 20 -12.85 16.83 -0.69
N LEU A 21 -11.71 16.24 -1.07
CA LEU A 21 -10.68 16.93 -1.83
C LEU A 21 -11.21 17.41 -3.18
N LYS A 22 -11.86 16.52 -3.94
CA LYS A 22 -12.49 16.86 -5.22
C LYS A 22 -13.56 17.95 -5.05
N ALA A 23 -14.39 17.85 -4.02
CA ALA A 23 -15.44 18.84 -3.73
C ALA A 23 -14.88 20.23 -3.39
N ASN A 24 -13.66 20.31 -2.88
CA ASN A 24 -12.97 21.57 -2.56
C ASN A 24 -12.00 22.04 -3.68
N GLY A 25 -12.05 21.41 -4.85
CA GLY A 25 -11.25 21.80 -6.01
C GLY A 25 -9.78 21.41 -5.92
N ALA A 26 -9.41 20.51 -5.01
CA ALA A 26 -8.06 19.96 -4.98
C ALA A 26 -7.86 19.01 -6.18
N GLU A 27 -6.77 19.24 -6.92
CA GLU A 27 -6.40 18.40 -8.05
C GLU A 27 -5.73 17.11 -7.55
N ILE A 28 -6.28 15.97 -7.96
CA ILE A 28 -5.65 14.66 -7.76
C ILE A 28 -4.64 14.46 -8.88
N THR A 29 -3.36 14.61 -8.56
CA THR A 29 -2.28 14.58 -9.56
C THR A 29 -1.95 13.18 -10.06
N ALA A 30 -2.31 12.16 -9.27
CA ALA A 30 -2.22 10.75 -9.65
C ALA A 30 -3.14 9.92 -8.74
N GLY A 31 -3.74 8.86 -9.27
CA GLY A 31 -4.64 7.98 -8.50
C GLY A 31 -6.13 8.15 -8.77
N PRO A 32 -6.97 7.22 -8.27
CA PRO A 32 -6.59 6.07 -7.44
C PRO A 32 -5.80 5.01 -8.25
N LEU A 33 -4.63 4.63 -7.75
CA LEU A 33 -3.70 3.66 -8.35
C LEU A 33 -3.61 2.44 -7.44
N ILE A 34 -3.59 1.23 -8.00
CA ILE A 34 -3.16 0.04 -7.26
C ILE A 34 -1.65 0.12 -7.11
N THR A 35 -1.15 0.36 -5.90
CA THR A 35 0.28 0.46 -5.62
C THR A 35 0.87 -0.89 -5.24
N ILE A 36 0.13 -1.70 -4.50
CA ILE A 36 0.50 -3.09 -4.17
C ILE A 36 -0.74 -3.95 -4.43
N PRO A 37 -0.73 -4.80 -5.47
CA PRO A 37 -1.81 -5.74 -5.72
C PRO A 37 -2.01 -6.69 -4.52
N PRO A 38 -3.25 -7.10 -4.21
CA PRO A 38 -4.46 -6.79 -4.97
C PRO A 38 -5.13 -5.46 -4.56
N ALA A 39 -4.93 -5.00 -3.33
CA ALA A 39 -5.88 -4.09 -2.68
C ALA A 39 -5.29 -2.80 -2.10
N ILE A 40 -3.97 -2.63 -2.06
CA ILE A 40 -3.38 -1.37 -1.61
C ILE A 40 -3.49 -0.33 -2.71
N HIS A 41 -4.28 0.71 -2.45
CA HIS A 41 -4.46 1.83 -3.36
C HIS A 41 -3.90 3.11 -2.78
N SER A 42 -3.42 3.99 -3.67
CA SER A 42 -3.00 5.34 -3.31
C SER A 42 -3.49 6.40 -4.28
N PHE A 43 -3.64 7.63 -3.78
CA PHE A 43 -3.76 8.83 -4.60
C PHE A 43 -2.92 9.97 -4.03
N TYR A 44 -2.60 10.92 -4.90
CA TYR A 44 -1.67 12.01 -4.63
C TYR A 44 -2.31 13.36 -4.96
N PHE A 45 -2.00 14.37 -4.16
CA PHE A 45 -2.41 15.75 -4.37
C PHE A 45 -1.40 16.70 -3.74
N PHE A 46 -1.51 17.99 -4.02
CA PHE A 46 -0.71 19.02 -3.35
C PHE A 46 -1.53 19.77 -2.32
N ASP A 47 -0.93 20.08 -1.17
CA ASP A 47 -1.49 21.05 -0.25
C ASP A 47 -1.26 22.49 -0.76
N PRO A 48 -1.93 23.51 -0.18
CA PRO A 48 -1.73 24.91 -0.60
C PRO A 48 -0.29 25.44 -0.44
N ASN A 49 0.56 24.75 0.32
CA ASN A 49 1.97 25.12 0.51
C ASN A 49 2.88 24.43 -0.53
N GLY A 50 2.33 23.66 -1.46
CA GLY A 50 3.09 22.90 -2.46
C GLY A 50 3.74 21.62 -1.93
N THR A 51 3.31 21.12 -0.78
CA THR A 51 3.72 19.80 -0.27
C THR A 51 2.96 18.71 -1.00
N ARG A 52 3.65 17.70 -1.54
CA ARG A 52 2.97 16.54 -2.13
C ARG A 52 2.51 15.61 -1.02
N LEU A 53 1.22 15.31 -0.99
CA LEU A 53 0.63 14.38 -0.04
C LEU A 53 0.16 13.13 -0.78
N GLU A 54 0.31 12.00 -0.12
CA GLU A 54 -0.19 10.70 -0.55
C GLU A 54 -1.16 10.16 0.51
N VAL A 55 -2.29 9.64 0.06
CA VAL A 55 -3.21 8.85 0.89
C VAL A 55 -3.17 7.43 0.38
N VAL A 56 -2.93 6.48 1.28
CA VAL A 56 -2.85 5.05 0.99
C VAL A 56 -3.83 4.27 1.87
N SER A 57 -4.47 3.25 1.31
CA SER A 57 -5.40 2.37 2.02
C SER A 57 -5.35 0.97 1.42
N ASP A 58 -5.44 -0.05 2.26
CA ASP A 58 -5.97 -1.34 1.83
C ASP A 58 -7.47 -1.18 1.63
N LEU A 59 -7.96 -1.33 0.40
CA LEU A 59 -9.39 -1.18 0.10
C LEU A 59 -10.22 -2.41 0.45
N ASP A 60 -9.57 -3.56 0.66
CA ASP A 60 -10.19 -4.82 1.10
C ASP A 60 -9.98 -5.06 2.61
N GLY A 61 -9.20 -4.20 3.26
CA GLY A 61 -8.88 -4.26 4.69
C GLY A 61 -9.98 -3.73 5.60
N ASP A 62 -9.69 -3.72 6.90
CA ASP A 62 -10.58 -3.19 7.94
C ASP A 62 -10.43 -1.66 8.06
N GLU A 63 -11.49 -0.98 8.49
CA GLU A 63 -11.47 0.47 8.70
C GLU A 63 -10.58 0.89 9.87
N ASP A 64 -10.63 0.11 10.96
CA ASP A 64 -10.00 0.42 12.23
C ASP A 64 -8.69 -0.36 12.44
N ASP A 65 -8.45 -1.40 11.64
CA ASP A 65 -7.24 -2.23 11.68
C ASP A 65 -6.45 -2.14 10.37
N LEU A 66 -5.56 -1.15 10.32
CA LEU A 66 -4.70 -0.81 9.16
C LEU A 66 -3.55 -1.81 8.98
N GLN A 67 -3.86 -3.10 8.90
CA GLN A 67 -2.87 -4.16 8.67
C GLN A 67 -2.44 -4.20 7.20
N VAL A 68 -1.75 -3.13 6.75
CA VAL A 68 -1.12 -3.04 5.42
C VAL A 68 -0.23 -4.27 5.15
N LEU A 69 0.30 -4.90 6.21
CA LEU A 69 1.08 -6.13 6.14
C LEU A 69 0.29 -7.34 5.63
N ARG A 70 -1.03 -7.45 5.89
CA ARG A 70 -1.85 -8.59 5.40
C ARG A 70 -1.99 -8.56 3.88
N SER A 71 -2.21 -7.39 3.30
CA SER A 71 -2.30 -7.21 1.84
C SER A 71 -0.95 -7.39 1.15
N CYS A 72 0.15 -7.33 1.91
CA CYS A 72 1.50 -7.66 1.44
C CYS A 72 1.91 -9.11 1.79
N ALA A 73 1.07 -9.87 2.48
CA ALA A 73 1.37 -11.24 2.86
C ALA A 73 1.23 -12.17 1.64
N MET A 74 2.20 -13.05 1.50
CA MET A 74 2.20 -14.12 0.51
C MET A 74 2.13 -15.44 1.26
N ASP A 75 1.46 -16.47 0.71
CA ASP A 75 1.53 -17.80 1.31
C ASP A 75 2.92 -18.44 1.11
N GLU A 76 3.30 -19.33 2.03
CA GLU A 76 4.59 -20.01 1.96
C GLU A 76 4.84 -20.69 0.60
N PRO A 77 3.89 -21.45 0.02
CA PRO A 77 4.09 -22.06 -1.30
C PRO A 77 4.40 -21.05 -2.41
N ALA A 78 3.75 -19.89 -2.43
CA ALA A 78 4.01 -18.83 -3.40
C ALA A 78 5.38 -18.19 -3.16
N MET A 79 5.72 -17.85 -1.92
CA MET A 79 7.02 -17.25 -1.61
C MET A 79 8.17 -18.19 -1.98
N ARG A 80 8.04 -19.48 -1.70
CA ARG A 80 9.03 -20.50 -2.10
C ARG A 80 9.20 -20.57 -3.63
N ARG A 81 8.11 -20.48 -4.38
CA ARG A 81 8.16 -20.46 -5.86
C ARG A 81 8.90 -19.24 -6.36
N GLU A 82 8.57 -18.05 -5.87
CA GLU A 82 9.21 -16.80 -6.29
C GLU A 82 10.70 -16.75 -5.92
N LEU A 83 11.06 -17.13 -4.69
CA LEU A 83 12.47 -17.18 -4.25
C LEU A 83 13.31 -18.16 -5.09
N LYS A 84 12.71 -19.26 -5.53
CA LYS A 84 13.38 -20.22 -6.41
C LYS A 84 13.64 -19.69 -7.83
N LEU A 85 12.93 -18.66 -8.27
CA LEU A 85 13.20 -18.02 -9.56
C LEU A 85 14.49 -17.17 -9.54
N ILE A 86 14.96 -16.79 -8.35
CA ILE A 86 16.12 -15.91 -8.18
C ILE A 86 17.34 -16.59 -7.54
N CYS A 87 17.16 -17.70 -6.82
CA CYS A 87 18.24 -18.42 -6.13
C CYS A 87 17.89 -19.91 -5.95
N ASP A 88 18.87 -20.81 -6.06
CA ASP A 88 18.71 -22.26 -5.83
C ASP A 88 19.20 -22.72 -4.44
N ASP A 89 19.68 -21.81 -3.58
CA ASP A 89 20.12 -22.13 -2.22
C ASP A 89 18.93 -22.47 -1.32
N ALA A 90 18.67 -23.77 -1.16
CA ALA A 90 17.55 -24.27 -0.38
C ALA A 90 17.61 -23.86 1.10
N ALA A 91 18.82 -23.77 1.69
CA ALA A 91 18.96 -23.43 3.10
C ALA A 91 18.61 -21.96 3.33
N TRP A 92 19.04 -21.07 2.44
CA TRP A 92 18.67 -19.66 2.47
C TRP A 92 17.17 -19.46 2.22
N ILE A 93 16.58 -20.19 1.28
CA ILE A 93 15.12 -20.13 1.05
C ILE A 93 14.37 -20.56 2.31
N ASP A 94 14.76 -21.67 2.95
CA ASP A 94 14.14 -22.12 4.20
C ASP A 94 14.27 -21.08 5.32
N GLU A 95 15.41 -20.41 5.43
CA GLU A 95 15.62 -19.30 6.37
C GLU A 95 14.65 -18.15 6.12
N MET A 96 14.46 -17.72 4.86
CA MET A 96 13.53 -16.64 4.52
C MET A 96 12.07 -17.00 4.84
N ILE A 97 11.69 -18.26 4.60
CA ILE A 97 10.34 -18.75 4.92
C ILE A 97 10.07 -18.76 6.43
N LEU A 98 11.07 -19.09 7.26
CA LEU A 98 10.92 -19.08 8.72
C LEU A 98 10.56 -17.70 9.30
N HIS A 99 10.91 -16.63 8.60
CA HIS A 99 10.61 -15.25 9.00
C HIS A 99 9.25 -14.72 8.49
N MET A 100 8.48 -15.55 7.78
CA MET A 100 7.16 -15.15 7.31
C MET A 100 6.17 -15.01 8.48
N PRO A 101 5.25 -14.02 8.42
CA PRO A 101 4.11 -13.96 9.32
C PRO A 101 3.27 -15.25 9.20
N ARG A 102 2.82 -15.78 10.34
CA ARG A 102 1.93 -16.95 10.40
C ARG A 102 0.47 -16.54 10.48
#